data_AF-A0A4U3EXH6-F1
#
_entry.id   AF-A0A4U3EXH6-F1
#
_cell.length_a   1.000
_cell.length_b   1.000
_cell.length_c   1.000
_cell.angle_alpha   90.00
_cell.angle_beta   90.00
_cell.angle_gamma   90.00
#
_symmetry.space_group_name_H-M   'P 1'
#
loop_
_entity.id
_entity.type
_entity.pdbx_description
1 polymer ?
#
loop_
_entity_poly.entity_id
_entity_poly.type
_entity_poly.pdbx_seq_one_letter_code
_entity_poly.pdbx_strand_id
1 'polypeptide(L)'
;MAEQDCNTDVVKSEVTAPTRRHLTVAYASTYPDYQRIPALNIKGKWLEAAGFATGTQVDIRVMKGCLVITARDPEPQESALMTSLRKVCTLSARKQRQVEEFIGVITAKRVRR
;
A
#
# COMPACT_ATOMS: atom_id res chain seq x y z
N MET A 1 -35.65 33.56 -31.04
CA MET A 1 -34.56 34.09 -30.20
C MET A 1 -34.83 33.60 -28.79
N ALA A 2 -34.01 32.82 -28.09
CA ALA A 2 -32.65 32.35 -28.34
C ALA A 2 -32.53 30.94 -27.76
N GLU A 3 -31.64 30.15 -28.35
CA GLU A 3 -31.11 28.91 -27.80
C GLU A 3 -30.39 29.20 -26.47
N GLN A 4 -30.45 28.27 -25.54
CA GLN A 4 -29.43 28.14 -24.51
C GLN A 4 -29.35 26.69 -24.05
N ASP A 5 -28.53 25.94 -24.79
CA ASP A 5 -27.94 24.68 -24.36
C ASP A 5 -27.06 24.94 -23.15
N CYS A 6 -27.37 24.28 -22.03
CA CYS A 6 -26.42 24.11 -20.95
C CYS A 6 -26.06 22.63 -20.81
N ASN A 7 -25.18 22.18 -21.70
CA ASN A 7 -24.36 21.00 -21.48
C ASN A 7 -23.56 21.21 -20.20
N THR A 8 -24.06 20.66 -19.10
CA THR A 8 -23.23 20.44 -17.92
C THR A 8 -22.78 18.99 -18.00
N ASP A 9 -21.70 18.75 -18.73
CA ASP A 9 -20.95 17.51 -18.60
C ASP A 9 -20.46 17.44 -17.16
N VAL A 10 -21.23 16.77 -16.31
CA VAL A 10 -20.84 16.43 -14.96
C VAL A 10 -19.65 15.49 -15.11
N VAL A 11 -18.45 16.07 -15.00
CA VAL A 11 -17.23 15.30 -14.79
C VAL A 11 -17.44 14.55 -13.48
N LYS A 12 -17.89 13.30 -13.61
CA LYS A 12 -18.06 12.36 -12.51
C LYS A 12 -16.66 12.01 -12.06
N SER A 13 -16.12 12.83 -11.16
CA SER A 13 -14.98 12.44 -10.35
C SER A 13 -15.47 11.29 -9.48
N GLU A 14 -15.26 10.05 -9.94
CA GLU A 14 -15.56 8.83 -9.18
C GLU A 14 -14.54 8.69 -8.04
N VAL A 15 -14.52 9.66 -7.14
CA VAL A 15 -14.03 9.46 -5.78
C VAL A 15 -15.14 8.71 -5.09
N THR A 16 -15.05 7.37 -5.10
CA THR A 16 -15.94 6.48 -4.37
C THR A 16 -16.06 6.99 -2.94
N ALA A 17 -17.21 7.54 -2.58
CA ALA A 17 -17.42 8.12 -1.26
C ALA A 17 -17.03 7.10 -0.17
N PRO A 18 -16.33 7.51 0.91
CA PRO A 18 -15.92 6.59 1.95
C PRO A 18 -17.17 5.94 2.57
N THR A 19 -17.33 4.64 2.33
CA THR A 19 -18.46 3.88 2.87
C THR A 19 -18.28 3.74 4.38
N ARG A 20 -19.04 4.51 5.16
CA ARG A 20 -19.06 4.39 6.63
C ARG A 20 -19.79 3.10 7.02
N ARG A 21 -19.16 2.29 7.87
CA ARG A 21 -19.75 1.08 8.44
C ARG A 21 -19.78 1.21 9.96
N HIS A 22 -20.94 0.97 10.56
CA HIS A 22 -21.12 1.03 12.00
C HIS A 22 -20.97 -0.38 12.58
N LEU A 23 -20.13 -0.52 13.60
CA LEU A 23 -19.85 -1.78 14.29
C LEU A 23 -19.94 -1.54 15.79
N THR A 24 -20.46 -2.53 16.52
CA THR A 24 -20.48 -2.53 17.98
C THR A 24 -19.30 -3.37 18.49
N VAL A 25 -18.64 -2.88 19.53
CA VAL A 25 -17.59 -3.64 20.22
C VAL A 25 -18.19 -4.91 20.79
N ALA A 26 -17.67 -6.06 20.36
CA ALA A 26 -18.06 -7.38 20.86
C ALA A 26 -17.08 -7.83 21.95
N TYR A 27 -17.16 -9.10 22.33
CA TYR A 27 -16.18 -9.72 23.21
C TYR A 27 -15.61 -10.99 22.56
N ALA A 28 -14.37 -11.31 22.92
CA ALA A 28 -13.74 -12.61 22.71
C ALA A 28 -13.44 -13.23 24.08
N SER A 29 -13.60 -14.54 24.19
CA SER A 29 -13.27 -15.30 25.41
C SER A 29 -12.36 -16.47 25.05
N THR A 30 -11.27 -16.63 25.79
CA THR A 30 -10.32 -17.74 25.62
C THR A 30 -10.51 -18.75 26.74
N TYR A 31 -10.55 -20.04 26.38
CA TYR A 31 -10.50 -21.15 27.35
C TYR A 31 -9.08 -21.26 27.92
N PRO A 32 -8.87 -21.58 29.22
CA PRO A 32 -9.87 -21.96 30.24
C PRO A 32 -10.42 -20.81 31.08
N ASP A 33 -9.85 -19.61 30.99
CA ASP A 33 -10.14 -18.52 31.93
C ASP A 33 -11.47 -17.81 31.66
N TYR A 34 -12.08 -18.02 30.48
CA TYR A 34 -13.38 -17.47 30.05
C TYR A 34 -13.53 -15.94 30.21
N GLN A 35 -12.42 -15.22 30.36
CA GLN A 35 -12.43 -13.78 30.52
C GLN A 35 -12.96 -13.11 29.26
N ARG A 36 -13.93 -12.19 29.42
CA ARG A 36 -14.48 -11.41 28.31
C ARG A 36 -13.54 -10.25 28.00
N ILE A 37 -12.83 -10.35 26.87
CA ILE A 37 -11.93 -9.33 26.36
C ILE A 37 -12.66 -8.56 25.25
N PRO A 38 -12.66 -7.21 25.25
CA PRO A 38 -13.30 -6.44 24.20
C PRO A 38 -12.65 -6.72 22.84
N ALA A 39 -13.48 -6.91 21.80
CA ALA A 39 -13.03 -7.29 20.47
C ALA A 39 -13.78 -6.50 19.38
N LEU A 40 -13.03 -5.95 18.42
CA LEU A 40 -13.57 -5.38 17.19
C LEU A 40 -13.50 -6.42 16.07
N ASN A 41 -14.66 -6.89 15.63
CA ASN A 41 -14.77 -7.89 14.59
C ASN A 41 -15.12 -7.23 13.25
N ILE A 42 -14.12 -6.94 12.42
CA ILE A 42 -14.30 -6.37 11.09
C ILE A 42 -14.27 -7.50 10.06
N LYS A 43 -15.38 -7.72 9.34
CA LYS A 43 -15.50 -8.78 8.34
C LYS A 43 -16.20 -8.26 7.07
N GLY A 44 -15.84 -8.84 5.92
CA GLY A 44 -16.54 -8.63 4.66
C GLY A 44 -15.61 -8.53 3.46
N LYS A 45 -16.13 -8.86 2.27
CA LYS A 45 -15.40 -8.79 0.99
C LYS A 45 -14.83 -7.40 0.67
N TRP A 46 -15.41 -6.37 1.26
CA TRP A 46 -14.96 -4.98 1.10
C TRP A 46 -13.57 -4.71 1.70
N LEU A 47 -13.10 -5.55 2.63
CA LEU A 47 -11.77 -5.41 3.22
C LEU A 47 -10.68 -5.53 2.16
N GLU A 48 -10.84 -6.48 1.24
CA GLU A 48 -9.91 -6.69 0.13
C GLU A 48 -9.86 -5.48 -0.80
N ALA A 49 -11.01 -4.91 -1.16
CA ALA A 49 -11.11 -3.67 -1.94
C ALA A 49 -10.52 -2.45 -1.21
N ALA A 50 -10.40 -2.50 0.11
CA ALA A 50 -9.77 -1.48 0.94
C ALA A 50 -8.27 -1.76 1.22
N GLY A 51 -7.68 -2.78 0.59
CA GLY A 51 -6.26 -3.15 0.74
C GLY A 51 -5.95 -4.13 1.87
N PHE A 52 -6.96 -4.62 2.60
CA PHE A 52 -6.82 -5.60 3.69
C PHE A 52 -7.09 -7.02 3.17
N ALA A 53 -6.30 -7.46 2.18
CA ALA A 53 -6.34 -8.82 1.69
C ALA A 53 -5.85 -9.83 2.74
N THR A 54 -6.10 -11.12 2.51
CA THR A 54 -5.63 -12.17 3.40
C THR A 54 -4.10 -12.25 3.36
N GLY A 55 -3.45 -12.25 4.52
CA GLY A 55 -1.99 -12.25 4.64
C GLY A 55 -1.35 -10.85 4.61
N THR A 56 -2.12 -9.79 4.38
CA THR A 56 -1.61 -8.41 4.50
C THR A 56 -1.25 -8.11 5.95
N GLN A 57 -0.02 -7.61 6.18
CA GLN A 57 0.38 -7.11 7.49
C GLN A 57 -0.33 -5.79 7.78
N VAL A 58 -0.68 -5.54 9.03
CA VAL A 58 -1.48 -4.37 9.42
C VAL A 58 -0.85 -3.72 10.63
N ASP A 59 -0.76 -2.39 10.59
CA ASP A 59 -0.35 -1.56 11.71
C ASP A 59 -1.59 -0.90 12.35
N ILE A 60 -1.63 -0.89 13.68
CA ILE A 60 -2.70 -0.27 14.46
C ILE A 60 -2.10 0.81 15.34
N ARG A 61 -2.50 2.06 15.09
CA ARG A 61 -2.16 3.20 15.95
C ARG A 61 -3.30 3.45 16.92
N VAL A 62 -2.98 3.43 18.21
CA VAL A 62 -3.95 3.58 19.29
C VAL A 62 -3.89 4.99 19.88
N MET A 63 -5.02 5.66 19.91
CA MET A 63 -5.22 6.97 20.53
C MET A 63 -6.46 6.93 21.42
N LYS A 64 -6.60 7.90 22.35
CA LYS A 64 -7.79 7.97 23.21
C LYS A 64 -9.06 8.12 22.35
N GLY A 65 -9.90 7.08 22.32
CA GLY A 65 -11.14 7.04 21.56
C GLY A 65 -10.99 6.86 20.04
N CYS A 66 -9.79 6.58 19.52
CA CYS A 66 -9.56 6.45 18.09
C CYS A 66 -8.52 5.34 17.79
N LEU A 67 -8.85 4.49 16.83
CA LEU A 67 -7.95 3.48 16.28
C LEU A 67 -7.77 3.77 14.80
N VAL A 68 -6.52 3.92 14.37
CA VAL A 68 -6.17 4.03 12.95
C VAL A 68 -5.54 2.72 12.52
N ILE A 69 -6.19 2.03 11.59
CA ILE A 69 -5.77 0.73 11.05
C ILE A 69 -5.25 0.98 9.64
N THR A 70 -4.00 0.62 9.38
CA THR A 70 -3.36 0.80 8.08
C THR A 70 -2.78 -0.52 7.60
N ALA A 71 -3.07 -0.89 6.35
CA ALA A 71 -2.39 -1.97 5.68
C ALA A 71 -0.91 -1.58 5.50
N ARG A 72 -0.01 -2.46 5.92
CA ARG A 72 1.41 -2.33 5.65
C ARG A 72 1.63 -2.88 4.25
N ASP A 73 2.08 -2.02 3.34
CA ASP A 73 2.59 -2.48 2.06
C ASP A 73 3.69 -3.50 2.34
N PRO A 74 3.77 -4.60 1.59
CA PRO A 74 4.95 -5.44 1.66
C PRO A 74 6.13 -4.49 1.43
N GLU A 75 6.96 -4.31 2.46
CA GLU A 75 8.25 -3.65 2.34
C GLU A 75 8.81 -4.18 1.03
N PRO A 76 9.06 -3.32 0.01
CA PRO A 76 9.54 -3.81 -1.26
C PRO A 76 10.84 -4.48 -0.90
N GLN A 77 10.81 -5.81 -0.78
CA GLN A 77 11.92 -6.63 -0.34
C GLN A 77 13.04 -6.14 -1.22
N GLU A 78 13.98 -5.37 -0.62
CA GLU A 78 14.87 -4.56 -1.43
C GLU A 78 15.52 -5.54 -2.39
N SER A 79 15.15 -5.41 -3.67
CA SER A 79 15.60 -6.41 -4.62
C SER A 79 17.13 -6.41 -4.51
N ALA A 80 17.76 -7.57 -4.62
CA ALA A 80 19.22 -7.64 -4.49
C ALA A 80 19.93 -6.59 -5.39
N LEU A 81 19.27 -6.19 -6.48
CA LEU A 81 19.63 -5.07 -7.35
C LEU A 81 19.60 -3.70 -6.64
N MET A 82 18.51 -3.32 -5.96
CA MET A 82 18.41 -2.05 -5.24
C MET A 82 19.44 -1.93 -4.11
N THR A 83 19.67 -3.01 -3.36
CA THR A 83 20.74 -3.03 -2.35
C THR A 83 22.11 -2.85 -2.99
N SER A 84 22.33 -3.47 -4.15
CA SER A 84 23.58 -3.32 -4.91
C SER A 84 23.76 -1.89 -5.45
N LEU A 85 22.71 -1.26 -5.97
CA LEU A 85 22.74 0.11 -6.46
C LEU A 85 23.10 1.11 -5.35
N ARG A 86 22.55 0.94 -4.13
CA ARG A 86 22.95 1.77 -2.98
C ARG A 86 24.42 1.62 -2.64
N LYS A 87 24.96 0.39 -2.70
CA LYS A 87 26.40 0.16 -2.50
C LYS A 87 27.25 0.84 -3.58
N VAL A 88 26.74 1.00 -4.80
CA VAL A 88 27.44 1.74 -5.86
C VAL A 88 27.43 3.25 -5.56
N CYS A 89 26.32 3.78 -5.05
CA CYS A 89 26.21 5.18 -4.65
C CYS A 89 27.17 5.59 -3.52
N THR A 90 27.67 4.64 -2.70
CA THR A 90 28.68 4.92 -1.66
C THR A 90 30.13 4.89 -2.15
N LEU A 91 30.38 4.50 -3.41
CA LEU A 91 31.72 4.45 -4.00
C LEU A 91 32.17 5.84 -4.50
N SER A 92 33.46 5.97 -4.80
CA SER A 92 33.99 7.19 -5.43
C SER A 92 33.48 7.36 -6.86
N ALA A 93 33.44 8.60 -7.35
CA ALA A 93 32.98 8.95 -8.69
C ALA A 93 33.65 8.14 -9.82
N ARG A 94 34.95 7.80 -9.66
CA ARG A 94 35.67 6.97 -10.63
C ARG A 94 35.11 5.55 -10.71
N LYS A 95 34.78 4.95 -9.56
CA LYS A 95 34.20 3.60 -9.48
C LYS A 95 32.75 3.59 -9.97
N GLN A 96 31.99 4.64 -9.67
CA GLN A 96 30.62 4.80 -10.19
C GLN A 96 30.61 4.82 -11.72
N ARG A 97 31.49 5.61 -12.36
CA ARG A 97 31.62 5.65 -13.83
C ARG A 97 31.97 4.31 -14.45
N GLN A 98 32.88 3.54 -13.83
CA GLN A 98 33.22 2.19 -14.31
C GLN A 98 32.02 1.24 -14.26
N VAL A 99 31.18 1.35 -13.22
CA VAL A 99 29.96 0.54 -13.11
C VAL A 99 28.92 0.95 -14.16
N GLU A 100 28.72 2.25 -14.39
CA GLU A 100 27.79 2.75 -15.43
C GLU A 100 28.21 2.31 -16.83
N GLU A 101 29.50 2.41 -17.15
CA GLU A 101 30.05 1.97 -18.44
C GLU A 101 29.83 0.46 -18.64
N PHE A 102 30.07 -0.33 -17.60
CA PHE A 102 29.84 -1.77 -17.62
C PHE A 102 28.37 -2.14 -17.83
N ILE A 103 27.45 -1.44 -17.16
CA ILE A 103 26.01 -1.61 -17.38
C ILE A 103 25.66 -1.31 -18.84
N GLY A 104 26.20 -0.22 -19.40
CA GLY A 104 26.01 0.15 -20.81
C GLY A 104 26.45 -0.94 -21.80
N VAL A 105 27.56 -1.62 -21.52
CA VAL A 105 28.03 -2.74 -22.36
C VAL A 105 27.08 -3.94 -22.30
N ILE A 106 26.53 -4.25 -21.12
CA ILE A 106 25.61 -5.37 -20.93
C ILE A 106 24.25 -5.09 -21.57
N THR A 107 23.72 -3.87 -21.43
CA THR A 107 22.42 -3.49 -22.00
C THR A 107 22.48 -3.42 -23.53
N ALA A 108 23.57 -2.92 -24.10
CA ALA A 108 23.78 -2.87 -25.55
C ALA A 108 23.90 -4.26 -26.20
N LYS A 109 24.35 -5.28 -25.46
CA LYS A 109 24.51 -6.66 -25.97
C LYS A 109 23.18 -7.40 -26.19
N ARG A 110 22.06 -6.97 -25.61
CA ARG A 110 20.75 -7.67 -25.72
C ARG A 110 19.92 -7.32 -26.96
N VAL A 111 20.28 -6.27 -27.72
CA VAL A 111 19.46 -5.78 -28.86
C VAL A 111 19.84 -6.41 -30.21
N ARG A 112 20.87 -7.26 -30.27
CA ARG A 112 21.24 -7.99 -31.50
C ARG A 112 20.67 -9.41 -31.48
N ARG A 113 19.39 -9.57 -31.81
CA ARG A 113 18.81 -10.81 -32.33
C ARG A 113 17.81 -10.49 -33.43
#